data_AF-A0A3A9CCN1-F1
#
_entry.id   AF-A0A3A9CCN1-F1
#
_cell.length_a   1.000
_cell.length_b   1.000
_cell.length_c   1.000
_cell.angle_alpha   90.00
_cell.angle_beta   90.00
_cell.angle_gamma   90.00
#
_symmetry.space_group_name_H-M   'P 1'
#
loop_
_entity.id
_entity.type
_entity.pdbx_description
1 polymer ?
#
loop_
_entity_poly.entity_id
_entity_poly.type
_entity_poly.pdbx_seq_one_letter_code
_entity_poly.pdbx_strand_id
1 'polypeptide(L)'
;MEKTATLNLRINPTVKQRAEDVLTRLGIPMSTAIDMYLNQISLTGGIPFPVTLPKAPSSLNADLMTAEEIHKKLQEGYDDIHAGRVQDAVSAFAKFRESH
;
A
#
# COMPACT_ATOMS: atom_id res chain seq x y z
N MET A 1 -27.42 28.29 6.61
CA MET A 1 -26.10 28.14 7.27
C MET A 1 -26.08 26.75 7.86
N GLU A 2 -25.23 25.86 7.35
CA GLU A 2 -25.06 24.54 7.97
C GLU A 2 -24.47 24.71 9.38
N LYS A 3 -24.92 23.88 10.32
CA LYS A 3 -24.44 23.92 11.70
C LYS A 3 -23.02 23.38 11.73
N THR A 4 -22.04 24.26 11.92
CA THR A 4 -20.65 23.87 12.09
C THR A 4 -20.42 23.30 13.49
N ALA A 5 -19.81 22.12 13.58
CA ALA A 5 -19.34 21.54 14.84
C ALA A 5 -17.81 21.61 14.90
N THR A 6 -17.26 21.84 16.09
CA THR A 6 -15.80 21.88 16.32
C THR A 6 -15.29 20.50 16.74
N LEU A 7 -14.27 19.99 16.05
CA LEU A 7 -13.58 18.75 16.39
C LEU A 7 -12.20 19.06 17.00
N ASN A 8 -11.98 18.66 18.25
CA ASN A 8 -10.68 18.75 18.90
C ASN A 8 -9.99 17.37 18.89
N LEU A 9 -8.85 17.26 18.22
CA LEU A 9 -8.10 16.01 18.07
C LEU A 9 -6.68 16.14 18.61
N ARG A 10 -6.22 15.13 19.37
CA ARG A 10 -4.82 14.99 19.75
C ARG A 10 -4.11 14.11 18.72
N ILE A 11 -3.06 14.64 18.11
CA ILE A 11 -2.28 13.97 17.06
C ILE A 11 -0.80 14.04 17.44
N ASN A 12 -0.03 13.03 17.05
CA ASN A 12 1.43 13.11 17.12
C ASN A 12 1.94 14.24 16.21
N PRO A 13 2.79 15.18 16.71
CA PRO A 13 3.27 16.32 15.92
C PRO A 13 3.96 15.93 14.62
N THR A 14 4.75 14.86 14.61
CA THR A 14 5.46 14.38 13.43
C THR A 14 4.50 13.84 12.38
N VAL A 15 3.42 13.15 12.79
CA VAL A 15 2.37 12.67 11.88
C VAL A 15 1.62 13.85 11.28
N LYS A 16 1.27 14.85 12.11
CA LYS A 16 0.61 16.07 11.65
C LYS A 16 1.42 16.75 10.54
N GLN A 17 2.71 16.98 10.78
CA GLN A 17 3.58 17.69 9.83
C GLN A 17 3.69 16.95 8.50
N ARG A 18 3.92 15.62 8.53
CA ARG A 18 3.98 14.81 7.31
C ARG A 18 2.69 14.83 6.51
N ALA A 19 1.54 14.75 7.19
CA ALA A 19 0.24 14.84 6.52
C ALA A 19 0.02 16.21 5.90
N GLU A 20 0.39 17.28 6.61
CA GLU A 20 0.28 18.67 6.15
C GLU A 20 1.16 18.94 4.91
N ASP A 21 2.37 18.39 4.87
CA ASP A 21 3.26 18.49 3.70
C ASP A 21 2.63 17.85 2.44
N VAL A 22 2.01 16.67 2.60
CA VAL A 22 1.32 15.97 1.50
C VAL A 22 0.10 16.77 1.05
N LEU A 23 -0.74 17.18 1.99
CA LEU A 23 -1.97 17.92 1.72
C LEU A 23 -1.69 19.28 1.06
N THR A 24 -0.62 19.96 1.46
CA THR A 24 -0.17 21.22 0.85
C THR A 24 0.19 21.03 -0.63
N ARG A 25 0.89 19.94 -0.97
CA ARG A 25 1.21 19.63 -2.38
C ARG A 25 -0.04 19.33 -3.21
N LEU A 26 -1.10 18.81 -2.57
CA LEU A 26 -2.39 18.57 -3.21
C LEU A 26 -3.29 19.82 -3.24
N GLY A 27 -2.88 20.92 -2.60
CA GLY A 27 -3.70 22.14 -2.48
C GLY A 27 -4.91 21.98 -1.56
N ILE A 28 -4.88 21.01 -0.64
CA ILE A 28 -5.99 20.67 0.25
C ILE A 28 -5.66 21.13 1.68
N PRO A 29 -6.49 21.98 2.32
CA PRO A 29 -6.32 22.30 3.73
C PRO A 29 -6.59 21.09 4.66
N MET A 30 -5.93 21.06 5.82
CA MET A 30 -6.12 19.98 6.82
C MET A 30 -7.59 19.79 7.21
N SER A 31 -8.34 20.87 7.43
CA SER A 31 -9.77 20.81 7.77
C SER A 31 -10.61 20.18 6.66
N THR A 32 -10.34 20.53 5.39
CA THR A 32 -11.01 19.94 4.23
C THR A 32 -10.73 18.45 4.12
N ALA A 33 -9.50 18.02 4.38
CA ALA A 33 -9.16 16.59 4.36
C ALA A 33 -9.90 15.79 5.45
N ILE A 34 -10.04 16.36 6.65
CA ILE A 34 -10.82 15.74 7.74
C ILE A 34 -12.31 15.70 7.39
N ASP A 35 -12.85 16.75 6.79
CA ASP A 35 -14.25 16.79 6.35
C ASP A 35 -14.52 15.74 5.26
N MET A 36 -13.63 15.62 4.27
CA MET A 36 -13.68 14.56 3.26
C MET A 36 -13.68 13.16 3.88
N TYR A 37 -12.84 12.92 4.89
CA TYR A 37 -12.77 11.64 5.60
C TYR A 37 -14.10 11.31 6.30
N LEU A 38 -14.68 12.27 7.04
CA LEU A 38 -15.94 12.09 7.74
C LEU A 38 -17.11 11.85 6.78
N ASN A 39 -17.15 12.61 5.68
CA ASN A 39 -18.16 12.42 4.63
C ASN A 39 -18.04 11.04 3.96
N GLN A 40 -16.81 10.57 3.72
CA GLN A 40 -16.60 9.24 3.15
C GLN A 40 -17.06 8.12 4.11
N ILE A 41 -16.84 8.27 5.42
CA ILE A 41 -17.38 7.32 6.42
C ILE A 41 -18.91 7.30 6.35
N SER A 42 -19.54 8.48 6.34
CA SER A 42 -21.00 8.59 6.26
C SER A 42 -21.57 7.95 4.99
N LEU A 43 -20.91 8.19 3.85
CA LEU A 43 -21.33 7.67 2.55
C LEU A 43 -21.17 6.16 2.42
N THR A 44 -20.06 5.61 2.92
CA THR A 44 -19.72 4.18 2.75
C THR A 44 -20.17 3.29 3.90
N GLY A 45 -20.56 3.88 5.03
CA GLY A 45 -20.88 3.13 6.25
C GLY A 45 -19.66 2.41 6.88
N GLY A 46 -18.43 2.84 6.56
CA GLY A 46 -17.21 2.17 7.01
C GLY A 46 -15.97 3.07 6.97
N ILE A 47 -14.82 2.52 7.38
CA ILE A 47 -13.54 3.25 7.32
C ILE A 47 -13.06 3.27 5.85
N PRO A 48 -12.73 4.45 5.29
CA PRO A 48 -12.42 4.62 3.87
C PRO A 48 -11.00 4.20 3.48
N PHE A 49 -10.50 3.15 4.13
CA PHE A 49 -9.29 2.43 3.79
C PHE A 49 -9.33 1.06 4.46
N PRO A 50 -8.67 0.04 3.88
CA PRO A 50 -8.67 -1.30 4.44
C PRO A 50 -7.99 -1.32 5.83
N VAL A 51 -8.74 -1.71 6.85
CA VAL A 51 -8.21 -1.96 8.20
C VAL A 51 -7.81 -3.43 8.31
N THR A 52 -6.78 -3.80 7.55
CA THR A 52 -6.27 -5.17 7.48
C THR A 52 -4.77 -5.19 7.73
N LEU A 53 -4.26 -6.29 8.28
CA LEU A 53 -2.82 -6.52 8.28
C LEU A 53 -2.29 -6.52 6.83
N PRO A 54 -1.05 -6.07 6.59
CA PRO A 54 -0.44 -6.14 5.28
C PRO A 54 -0.47 -7.59 4.80
N LYS A 55 -1.26 -7.86 3.76
CA LYS A 55 -1.24 -9.15 3.08
C LYS A 55 -0.11 -9.10 2.07
N ALA A 56 0.67 -10.18 1.98
CA ALA A 56 1.61 -10.32 0.87
C ALA A 56 0.83 -10.12 -0.44
N PRO A 57 1.43 -9.45 -1.46
CA PRO A 57 0.78 -9.27 -2.75
C PRO A 57 0.27 -10.62 -3.24
N SER A 58 -0.94 -10.67 -3.77
CA SER A 58 -1.52 -11.93 -4.28
C SER A 58 -0.61 -12.61 -5.30
N SER A 59 0.16 -11.83 -6.06
CA SER A 59 1.17 -12.31 -6.99
C SER A 59 2.33 -13.11 -6.36
N LEU A 60 2.59 -12.93 -5.06
CA LEU A 60 3.63 -13.60 -4.29
C LEU A 60 3.07 -14.68 -3.34
N ASN A 61 1.75 -14.72 -3.17
CA ASN A 61 1.12 -15.67 -2.28
C ASN A 61 0.73 -16.95 -3.04
N ALA A 62 1.57 -17.98 -2.91
CA ALA A 62 1.33 -19.28 -3.55
C ALA A 62 0.02 -19.94 -3.10
N ASP A 63 -0.46 -19.66 -1.89
CA ASP A 63 -1.74 -20.20 -1.38
C ASP A 63 -2.96 -19.62 -2.13
N LEU A 64 -2.78 -18.48 -2.81
CA LEU A 64 -3.81 -17.82 -3.61
C LEU A 64 -3.67 -18.10 -5.12
N MET A 65 -2.62 -18.82 -5.54
CA MET A 65 -2.38 -19.14 -6.94
C MET A 65 -3.07 -20.46 -7.32
N THR A 66 -3.55 -20.52 -8.56
CA THR A 66 -3.98 -21.79 -9.17
C THR A 66 -2.78 -22.67 -9.49
N ALA A 67 -3.00 -23.99 -9.59
CA ALA A 67 -1.95 -24.94 -9.97
C ALA A 67 -1.33 -24.58 -11.34
N GLU A 68 -2.12 -24.06 -12.27
CA GLU A 68 -1.67 -23.63 -13.59
C GLU A 68 -0.73 -22.42 -13.52
N GLU A 69 -1.06 -21.41 -12.69
CA GLU A 69 -0.21 -20.23 -12.51
C GLU A 69 1.13 -20.58 -11.85
N ILE A 70 1.13 -21.48 -10.86
CA ILE A 70 2.37 -21.94 -10.23
C ILE A 70 3.21 -22.72 -11.25
N HIS A 71 2.58 -23.62 -12.00
CA HIS A 71 3.28 -24.42 -13.01
C HIS A 71 3.91 -23.52 -14.08
N LYS A 72 3.19 -22.51 -14.56
CA LYS A 72 3.71 -21.54 -15.53
C LYS A 72 4.95 -20.81 -15.00
N LYS A 73 4.94 -20.30 -13.77
CA LYS A 73 6.10 -19.63 -13.17
C LYS A 73 7.31 -20.56 -13.01
N LEU A 74 7.07 -21.82 -12.65
CA LEU A 74 8.13 -22.82 -12.54
C LEU A 74 8.72 -23.16 -13.92
N GLN A 75 7.87 -23.25 -14.95
CA GLN A 75 8.32 -23.49 -16.33
C GLN A 75 9.16 -22.31 -16.84
N GLU A 76 8.72 -21.08 -16.62
CA GLU A 76 9.49 -19.87 -16.97
C GLU A 76 10.87 -19.87 -16.30
N GLY A 77 10.94 -20.22 -15.01
CA GLY A 77 12.21 -20.36 -14.30
C GLY A 77 13.11 -21.48 -14.84
N TYR A 78 12.51 -22.60 -15.28
CA TYR A 78 13.23 -23.69 -15.92
C TYR A 78 13.83 -23.28 -17.28
N ASP A 79 13.06 -22.53 -18.07
CA ASP A 79 13.49 -22.00 -19.36
C ASP A 79 14.58 -20.93 -19.18
N ASP A 80 14.51 -20.11 -18.13
CA ASP A 80 15.56 -19.15 -17.75
C ASP A 80 16.88 -19.84 -17.39
N ILE A 81 16.82 -20.98 -16.68
CA ILE A 81 18.01 -21.79 -16.37
C ILE A 81 18.66 -22.29 -17.65
N HIS A 82 17.87 -22.84 -18.59
CA HIS A 82 18.39 -23.31 -19.88
C HIS A 82 18.97 -22.19 -20.74
N ALA A 83 18.38 -21.00 -20.66
CA ALA A 83 18.87 -19.82 -21.37
C ALA A 83 20.07 -19.14 -20.68
N GLY A 84 20.54 -19.67 -19.54
CA GLY A 84 21.64 -19.08 -18.77
C GLY A 84 21.29 -17.75 -18.10
N ARG A 85 20.00 -17.38 -18.02
CA ARG A 85 19.50 -16.19 -17.31
C ARG A 85 19.42 -16.45 -15.81
N VAL A 86 20.53 -16.89 -15.23
CA VAL A 86 20.66 -17.20 -13.81
C VAL A 86 21.51 -16.16 -13.11
N GLN A 87 21.29 -16.00 -11.82
CA GLN A 87 22.11 -15.15 -10.96
C GLN A 87 22.43 -15.88 -9.66
N ASP A 88 23.59 -15.58 -9.09
CA ASP A 88 23.96 -16.05 -7.76
C ASP A 88 22.93 -15.57 -6.72
N ALA A 89 22.49 -16.49 -5.86
CA ALA A 89 21.42 -16.23 -4.90
C ALA A 89 21.82 -15.15 -3.88
N VAL A 90 23.06 -15.17 -3.40
CA VAL A 90 23.55 -14.20 -2.41
C VAL A 90 23.50 -12.78 -2.99
N SER A 91 23.99 -12.65 -4.23
CA SER A 91 24.00 -11.40 -4.99
C SER A 91 22.58 -10.90 -5.30
N ALA A 92 21.65 -11.79 -5.64
CA ALA A 92 20.25 -11.46 -5.86
C ALA A 92 19.57 -10.89 -4.62
N PHE A 93 19.74 -11.55 -3.46
CA PHE A 93 19.15 -11.10 -2.19
C PHE A 93 19.78 -9.82 -1.64
N ALA A 94 21.04 -9.54 -1.98
CA ALA A 94 21.66 -8.25 -1.65
C ALA A 94 20.99 -7.10 -2.43
N LYS A 95 20.89 -7.22 -3.76
CA LYS A 95 20.24 -6.20 -4.62
C LYS A 95 18.78 -5.95 -4.27
N PHE A 96 18.04 -7.00 -3.91
CA PHE A 96 16.65 -6.87 -3.50
C PHE A 96 16.49 -5.97 -2.26
N ARG A 97 17.35 -6.17 -1.25
CA ARG A 97 17.31 -5.40 0.00
C ARG A 97 17.75 -3.93 -0.14
N GLU A 98 18.45 -3.59 -1.21
CA GLU A 98 18.82 -2.20 -1.50
C GLU A 98 17.72 -1.43 -2.25
N SER A 99 16.80 -2.14 -2.91
CA SER A 99 15.78 -1.56 -3.79
C SER A 99 14.38 -1.51 -3.18
N HIS A 100 14.16 -2.14 -2.03
CA HIS A 100 12.89 -2.24 -1.31
C HIS A 100 13.11 -2.09 0.20
#